data_AF-A0A0R3QBG9-F1
#
_entry.id   AF-A0A0R3QBG9-F1
#
_cell.length_a   1.000
_cell.length_b   1.000
_cell.length_c   1.000
_cell.angle_alpha   90.00
_cell.angle_beta   90.00
_cell.angle_gamma   90.00
#
_symmetry.space_group_name_H-M   'P 1'
#
loop_
_entity.id
_entity.type
_entity.pdbx_description
1 polymer ?
#
loop_
_entity_poly.entity_id
_entity_poly.type
_entity_poly.pdbx_seq_one_letter_code
_entity_poly.pdbx_strand_id
1 'polypeptide(L)'
;LNHGLSDIAINWSGGLHHAKKREASGFCYVNDIVIGILELLKYHPRVLYIDIDIHHGDGVQEAFYLTDRVMTVSFHKYGNYFFPGTGDMYDVGQDSGRYYAVNVPMKEGMDDENYHSLFKPVVRAVIDCFNPSVIVLQCGADSLGCDRLGCFNLSFSGHGECVDFVRSLGIPMLAVGGGGYTLRNVARCWTYETAILVGKKDEIPDEIPNNTEYLQFFAPEFTLRPTLAKRQENQNTKEYITALKQEVLDHLRQIRHAPSVQMQEVPPDLLDPDEVLFIVYFMHRNLLQTFFQLIMIQMAAHFSVPVPKLITCHDFLVLTGMLYPEPF
;
A
#
# COMPACT_ATOMS: atom_id res chain seq x y z
N LEU A 1 -1.33 -16.73 0.75
CA LEU A 1 -0.90 -16.70 -0.67
C LEU A 1 -0.11 -17.95 -1.01
N ASN A 2 1.11 -18.15 -0.48
CA ASN A 2 1.93 -19.34 -0.75
C ASN A 2 1.19 -20.68 -0.56
N HIS A 3 0.41 -20.82 0.52
CA HIS A 3 -0.33 -22.05 0.81
C HIS A 3 -1.70 -22.16 0.10
N GLY A 4 -2.04 -21.23 -0.79
CA GLY A 4 -3.31 -21.27 -1.55
C GLY A 4 -4.58 -21.06 -0.72
N LEU A 5 -4.47 -20.62 0.54
CA LEU A 5 -5.62 -20.39 1.43
C LEU A 5 -6.45 -19.14 1.10
N SER A 6 -5.92 -18.24 0.28
CA SER A 6 -6.58 -17.00 -0.12
C SER A 6 -6.02 -16.52 -1.45
N ASP A 7 -6.87 -15.95 -2.30
CA ASP A 7 -6.45 -15.30 -3.55
C ASP A 7 -5.91 -13.88 -3.29
N ILE A 8 -6.50 -13.18 -2.31
CA ILE A 8 -6.12 -11.82 -1.91
C ILE A 8 -5.92 -11.80 -0.39
N ALA A 9 -4.81 -11.23 0.07
CA ALA A 9 -4.54 -10.91 1.46
C ALA A 9 -4.40 -9.39 1.62
N ILE A 10 -4.93 -8.82 2.71
CA ILE A 10 -4.96 -7.36 2.94
C ILE A 10 -4.30 -7.06 4.29
N ASN A 11 -3.33 -6.15 4.31
CA ASN A 11 -2.72 -5.63 5.52
C ASN A 11 -2.53 -4.10 5.45
N TRP A 12 -3.55 -3.34 5.86
CA TRP A 12 -3.49 -1.87 5.89
C TRP A 12 -2.50 -1.30 6.91
N SER A 13 -2.02 -2.12 7.87
CA SER A 13 -0.98 -1.68 8.82
C SER A 13 0.43 -1.78 8.25
N GLY A 14 0.61 -2.49 7.13
CA GLY A 14 1.89 -2.62 6.42
C GLY A 14 2.06 -1.58 5.32
N GLY A 15 3.04 -1.80 4.45
CA GLY A 15 3.32 -0.93 3.30
C GLY A 15 4.39 0.13 3.57
N LEU A 16 5.26 -0.09 4.56
CA LEU A 16 6.29 0.88 4.97
C LEU A 16 7.54 0.77 4.08
N HIS A 17 7.42 1.31 2.86
CA HIS A 17 8.34 1.04 1.76
C HIS A 17 9.72 1.73 1.82
N HIS A 18 9.93 2.72 2.69
CA HIS A 18 11.18 3.49 2.73
C HIS A 18 12.28 2.87 3.61
N ALA A 19 11.93 1.93 4.48
CA ALA A 19 12.89 1.34 5.41
C ALA A 19 14.02 0.62 4.65
N LYS A 20 15.26 0.86 5.08
CA LYS A 20 16.46 0.33 4.44
C LYS A 20 17.00 -0.86 5.21
N LYS A 21 18.00 -1.55 4.65
CA LYS A 21 18.63 -2.72 5.30
C LYS A 21 19.27 -2.39 6.66
N ARG A 22 19.76 -1.16 6.85
CA ARG A 22 20.53 -0.77 8.05
C ARG A 22 20.13 0.57 8.66
N GLU A 23 19.05 1.19 8.17
CA GLU A 23 18.57 2.48 8.66
C GLU A 23 17.06 2.64 8.46
N ALA A 24 16.45 3.43 9.34
CA ALA A 24 15.09 3.90 9.18
C ALA A 24 15.06 5.12 8.25
N SER A 25 14.00 5.26 7.45
CA SER A 25 13.83 6.38 6.52
C SER A 25 12.34 6.63 6.28
N GLY A 26 11.93 7.88 6.06
CA GLY A 26 10.55 8.23 5.67
C GLY A 26 9.46 7.63 6.58
N PHE A 27 9.64 7.72 7.90
CA PHE A 27 8.76 7.10 8.92
C PHE A 27 8.70 5.55 8.91
N CYS A 28 9.52 4.89 8.10
CA CYS A 28 9.59 3.45 7.98
C CYS A 28 10.81 2.90 8.74
N TYR A 29 10.59 1.94 9.64
CA TYR A 29 11.65 1.36 10.49
C TYR A 29 12.02 -0.07 10.08
N VAL A 30 11.02 -0.85 9.68
CA VAL A 30 11.16 -2.22 9.18
C VAL A 30 10.44 -2.27 7.84
N ASN A 31 11.10 -2.82 6.82
CA ASN A 31 10.49 -2.96 5.50
C ASN A 31 9.69 -4.27 5.45
N ASP A 32 8.43 -4.21 5.89
CA ASP A 32 7.52 -5.36 5.93
C ASP A 32 7.25 -5.92 4.53
N ILE A 33 7.27 -5.06 3.51
CA ILE A 33 7.10 -5.43 2.10
C ILE A 33 8.26 -6.33 1.65
N VAL A 34 9.51 -5.93 1.91
CA VAL A 34 10.69 -6.74 1.53
C VAL A 34 10.64 -8.11 2.20
N ILE A 35 10.28 -8.17 3.48
CA ILE A 35 10.15 -9.42 4.22
C ILE A 35 9.04 -10.29 3.59
N GLY A 36 7.89 -9.70 3.28
CA GLY A 36 6.78 -10.39 2.62
C GLY A 36 7.16 -10.94 1.24
N ILE A 37 7.86 -10.15 0.43
CA ILE A 37 8.34 -10.57 -0.90
C ILE A 37 9.35 -11.73 -0.78
N LEU A 38 10.27 -11.69 0.19
CA LEU A 38 11.20 -12.79 0.43
C LEU A 38 10.47 -14.10 0.76
N GLU A 39 9.38 -14.03 1.53
CA GLU A 39 8.54 -15.20 1.82
C GLU A 39 7.79 -15.68 0.57
N LEU A 40 7.27 -14.77 -0.26
CA LEU A 40 6.63 -15.13 -1.53
C LEU A 40 7.61 -15.80 -2.51
N LEU A 41 8.86 -15.34 -2.57
CA LEU A 41 9.90 -15.90 -3.44
C LEU A 41 10.25 -17.37 -3.13
N LYS A 42 9.81 -17.92 -2.00
CA LYS A 42 9.92 -19.37 -1.72
C LYS A 42 9.07 -20.23 -2.66
N TYR A 43 7.92 -19.73 -3.10
CA TYR A 43 6.95 -20.47 -3.93
C TYR A 43 6.75 -19.84 -5.31
N HIS A 44 6.96 -18.53 -5.42
CA HIS A 44 6.69 -17.76 -6.62
C HIS A 44 8.00 -17.45 -7.36
N PRO A 45 8.15 -17.89 -8.64
CA PRO A 45 9.37 -17.61 -9.39
C PRO A 45 9.57 -16.10 -9.62
N ARG A 46 8.47 -15.37 -9.81
CA ARG A 46 8.43 -13.95 -10.12
C ARG A 46 7.36 -13.24 -9.28
N VAL A 47 7.80 -12.23 -8.53
CA VAL A 47 6.95 -11.37 -7.69
C VAL A 47 6.93 -9.98 -8.30
N LEU A 48 5.75 -9.45 -8.61
CA LEU A 48 5.60 -8.08 -9.06
C LEU A 48 5.21 -7.20 -7.88
N TYR A 49 5.98 -6.14 -7.63
CA TYR A 49 5.66 -5.09 -6.69
C TYR A 49 5.17 -3.85 -7.44
N ILE A 50 3.98 -3.37 -7.10
CA ILE A 50 3.39 -2.14 -7.64
C ILE A 50 3.17 -1.16 -6.49
N ASP A 51 3.61 0.07 -6.67
CA ASP A 51 3.61 1.12 -5.67
C ASP A 51 2.88 2.37 -6.21
N ILE A 52 1.76 2.71 -5.58
CA ILE A 52 0.94 3.89 -5.93
C ILE A 52 0.97 4.98 -4.84
N ASP A 53 1.87 4.86 -3.86
CA ASP A 53 2.25 5.96 -2.97
C ASP A 53 2.76 7.17 -3.77
N ILE A 54 2.60 8.37 -3.25
CA ILE A 54 3.14 9.54 -3.94
C ILE A 54 4.68 9.58 -3.88
N HIS A 55 5.30 8.92 -2.91
CA HIS A 55 6.75 8.83 -2.76
C HIS A 55 7.30 7.61 -3.51
N HIS A 56 8.51 7.75 -4.04
CA HIS A 56 9.18 6.62 -4.67
C HIS A 56 9.44 5.49 -3.65
N GLY A 57 9.06 4.26 -3.99
CA GLY A 57 9.25 3.03 -3.20
C GLY A 57 10.71 2.56 -3.11
N ASP A 58 11.59 3.46 -2.70
CA ASP A 58 13.04 3.36 -2.80
C ASP A 58 13.63 2.22 -1.95
N GLY A 59 13.09 1.92 -0.77
CA GLY A 59 13.56 0.83 0.08
C GLY A 59 13.30 -0.55 -0.53
N VAL A 60 12.12 -0.75 -1.15
CA VAL A 60 11.79 -1.99 -1.85
C VAL A 60 12.60 -2.11 -3.14
N GLN A 61 12.73 -1.02 -3.90
CA GLN A 61 13.57 -0.99 -5.10
C GLN A 61 15.03 -1.34 -4.77
N GLU A 62 15.62 -0.71 -3.76
CA GLU A 62 17.01 -0.95 -3.35
C GLU A 62 17.25 -2.40 -2.92
N ALA A 63 16.30 -3.00 -2.19
CA ALA A 63 16.41 -4.39 -1.72
C ALA A 63 16.48 -5.41 -2.86
N PHE A 64 15.84 -5.12 -4.00
CA PHE A 64 15.73 -6.02 -5.15
C PHE A 64 16.45 -5.50 -6.41
N TYR A 65 17.29 -4.48 -6.27
CA TYR A 65 17.90 -3.75 -7.37
C TYR A 65 18.76 -4.59 -8.33
N LEU A 66 19.26 -5.73 -7.85
CA LEU A 66 20.18 -6.63 -8.57
C LEU A 66 19.54 -7.96 -8.98
N THR A 67 18.22 -8.15 -8.81
CA THR A 67 17.53 -9.40 -9.17
C THR A 67 16.48 -9.19 -10.25
N ASP A 68 16.33 -10.20 -11.09
CA ASP A 68 15.27 -10.33 -12.10
C ASP A 68 14.05 -11.09 -11.58
N ARG A 69 14.07 -11.61 -10.35
CA ARG A 69 12.94 -12.35 -9.76
C ARG A 69 11.87 -11.46 -9.15
N VAL A 70 12.21 -10.19 -8.89
CA VAL A 70 11.28 -9.20 -8.37
C VAL A 70 11.33 -7.99 -9.30
N MET A 71 10.18 -7.64 -9.86
CA MET A 71 10.05 -6.39 -10.60
C MET A 71 9.38 -5.36 -9.70
N THR A 72 9.98 -4.18 -9.59
CA THR A 72 9.41 -3.05 -8.85
C THR A 72 8.87 -2.02 -9.83
N VAL A 73 7.64 -1.56 -9.61
CA VAL A 73 6.97 -0.56 -10.45
C VAL A 73 6.44 0.54 -9.55
N SER A 74 6.98 1.75 -9.66
CA SER A 74 6.59 2.87 -8.79
C SER A 74 6.09 4.07 -9.59
N PHE A 75 4.93 4.59 -9.18
CA PHE A 75 4.27 5.76 -9.76
C PHE A 75 4.25 6.91 -8.74
N HIS A 76 5.23 7.81 -8.82
CA HIS A 76 5.47 8.77 -7.75
C HIS A 76 5.74 10.19 -8.29
N LYS A 77 5.70 11.17 -7.40
CA LYS A 77 6.09 12.54 -7.71
C LYS A 77 7.61 12.67 -7.68
N TYR A 78 8.20 13.31 -8.69
CA TYR A 78 9.65 13.48 -8.81
C TYR A 78 10.05 14.94 -9.01
N GLY A 79 11.33 15.25 -8.76
CA GLY A 79 11.93 16.58 -8.92
C GLY A 79 11.72 17.53 -7.74
N ASN A 80 12.44 18.66 -7.76
CA ASN A 80 12.42 19.71 -6.73
C ASN A 80 12.72 19.21 -5.31
N TYR A 81 13.65 18.26 -5.18
CA TYR A 81 14.02 17.65 -3.89
C TYR A 81 12.85 16.99 -3.14
N PHE A 82 11.77 16.62 -3.85
CA PHE A 82 10.71 15.85 -3.23
C PHE A 82 11.27 14.51 -2.73
N PHE A 83 10.94 14.17 -1.49
CA PHE A 83 11.43 12.96 -0.85
C PHE A 83 10.98 11.71 -1.63
N PRO A 84 11.82 10.67 -1.79
CA PRO A 84 13.19 10.52 -1.29
C PRO A 84 14.28 11.11 -2.20
N GLY A 85 13.92 11.70 -3.35
CA GLY A 85 14.86 12.27 -4.31
C GLY A 85 15.46 11.25 -5.29
N THR A 86 14.90 10.04 -5.37
CA THR A 86 15.27 8.96 -6.28
C THR A 86 14.07 8.56 -7.15
N GLY A 87 14.23 7.58 -8.05
CA GLY A 87 13.14 7.11 -8.92
C GLY A 87 13.00 7.87 -10.24
N ASP A 88 14.11 8.41 -10.79
CA ASP A 88 14.07 8.93 -12.16
C ASP A 88 13.77 7.79 -13.17
N MET A 89 13.26 8.14 -14.35
CA MET A 89 12.90 7.16 -15.39
C MET A 89 14.10 6.34 -15.88
N TYR A 90 15.33 6.83 -15.70
CA TYR A 90 16.57 6.13 -16.05
C TYR A 90 17.11 5.23 -14.94
N ASP A 91 16.52 5.26 -13.75
CA ASP A 91 16.85 4.35 -12.66
C ASP A 91 16.16 3.00 -12.93
N VAL A 92 16.84 2.13 -13.67
CA VAL A 92 16.26 0.89 -14.22
C VAL A 92 16.78 -0.39 -13.58
N GLY A 93 17.51 -0.31 -12.46
CA GLY A 93 18.17 -1.48 -11.86
C GLY A 93 19.56 -1.78 -12.46
N GLN A 94 20.26 -2.74 -11.88
CA GLN A 94 21.63 -3.11 -12.27
C GLN A 94 21.82 -4.63 -12.35
N ASP A 95 22.89 -5.03 -13.05
CA ASP A 95 23.23 -6.44 -13.28
C ASP A 95 22.04 -7.25 -13.80
N SER A 96 21.70 -8.37 -13.15
CA SER A 96 20.53 -9.17 -13.48
C SER A 96 19.21 -8.41 -13.32
N GLY A 97 19.14 -7.45 -12.38
CA GLY A 97 17.96 -6.61 -12.15
C GLY A 97 17.81 -5.44 -13.13
N ARG A 98 18.70 -5.28 -14.11
CA ARG A 98 18.57 -4.22 -15.11
C ARG A 98 17.29 -4.41 -15.95
N TYR A 99 16.51 -3.33 -16.04
CA TYR A 99 15.15 -3.22 -16.56
C TYR A 99 14.04 -3.85 -15.69
N TYR A 100 14.35 -4.32 -14.48
CA TYR A 100 13.37 -4.84 -13.51
C TYR A 100 13.03 -3.84 -12.39
N ALA A 101 13.57 -2.61 -12.44
CA ALA A 101 13.04 -1.46 -11.72
C ALA A 101 12.40 -0.50 -12.73
N VAL A 102 11.11 -0.24 -12.57
CA VAL A 102 10.30 0.57 -13.47
C VAL A 102 9.80 1.78 -12.71
N ASN A 103 10.29 2.96 -13.10
CA ASN A 103 9.94 4.21 -12.46
C ASN A 103 9.13 5.10 -13.39
N VAL A 104 8.03 5.65 -12.86
CA VAL A 104 7.14 6.57 -13.57
C VAL A 104 7.11 7.91 -12.84
N PRO A 105 8.18 8.73 -12.98
CA PRO A 105 8.27 10.03 -12.31
C PRO A 105 7.27 11.02 -12.88
N MET A 106 6.38 11.53 -12.03
CA MET A 106 5.34 12.50 -12.40
C MET A 106 5.54 13.86 -11.71
N LYS A 107 4.87 14.88 -12.22
CA LYS A 107 4.82 16.22 -11.64
C LYS A 107 3.60 16.39 -10.76
N GLU A 108 3.57 17.47 -9.99
CA GLU A 108 2.46 17.82 -9.11
C GLU A 108 1.13 18.02 -9.84
N GLY A 109 0.04 17.90 -9.09
CA GLY A 109 -1.32 18.12 -9.56
C GLY A 109 -1.89 17.05 -10.48
N MET A 110 -1.23 15.88 -10.55
CA MET A 110 -1.69 14.72 -11.33
C MET A 110 -3.15 14.37 -11.02
N ASP A 111 -3.96 14.17 -12.07
CA ASP A 111 -5.38 13.84 -11.98
C ASP A 111 -5.65 12.40 -12.43
N ASP A 112 -6.87 11.93 -12.16
CA ASP A 112 -7.29 10.55 -12.43
C ASP A 112 -7.09 10.15 -13.91
N GLU A 113 -7.48 11.01 -14.85
CA GLU A 113 -7.42 10.72 -16.29
C GLU A 113 -5.96 10.52 -16.75
N ASN A 114 -5.07 11.46 -16.42
CA ASN A 114 -3.67 11.35 -16.80
C ASN A 114 -2.99 10.19 -16.07
N TYR A 115 -3.28 9.97 -14.78
CA TYR A 115 -2.74 8.86 -14.01
C TYR A 115 -3.10 7.51 -14.63
N HIS A 116 -4.38 7.29 -14.97
CA HIS A 116 -4.81 6.03 -15.60
C HIS A 116 -4.26 5.84 -17.01
N SER A 117 -4.04 6.94 -17.74
CA SER A 117 -3.43 6.90 -19.08
C SER A 117 -1.97 6.42 -19.07
N LEU A 118 -1.29 6.51 -17.92
CA LEU A 118 0.03 5.93 -17.64
C LEU A 118 -0.09 4.55 -17.01
N PHE A 119 -0.83 4.46 -15.89
CA PHE A 119 -0.91 3.28 -15.04
C PHE A 119 -1.35 2.04 -15.82
N LYS A 120 -2.49 2.10 -16.51
CA LYS A 120 -3.05 0.91 -17.17
C LYS A 120 -2.13 0.39 -18.29
N PRO A 121 -1.62 1.23 -19.23
CA PRO A 121 -0.69 0.74 -20.26
C PRO A 121 0.63 0.21 -19.69
N VAL A 122 1.22 0.88 -18.70
CA VAL A 122 2.49 0.45 -18.10
C VAL A 122 2.31 -0.89 -17.38
N VAL A 123 1.29 -1.00 -16.51
CA VAL A 123 1.05 -2.26 -15.78
C VAL A 123 0.72 -3.39 -16.74
N ARG A 124 -0.05 -3.17 -17.83
CA ARG A 124 -0.27 -4.21 -18.86
C ARG A 124 1.03 -4.69 -19.48
N ALA A 125 1.88 -3.75 -19.92
CA ALA A 125 3.15 -4.09 -20.54
C ALA A 125 4.07 -4.85 -19.56
N VAL A 126 4.05 -4.49 -18.27
CA VAL A 126 4.74 -5.21 -17.20
C VAL A 126 4.21 -6.64 -17.07
N ILE A 127 2.89 -6.84 -17.01
CA ILE A 127 2.31 -8.18 -16.94
C ILE A 127 2.72 -9.02 -18.16
N ASP A 128 2.67 -8.45 -19.36
CA ASP A 128 3.00 -9.14 -20.61
C ASP A 128 4.47 -9.58 -20.67
N CYS A 129 5.41 -8.73 -20.24
CA CYS A 129 6.85 -9.03 -20.33
C CYS A 129 7.38 -9.80 -19.11
N PHE A 130 6.86 -9.53 -17.91
CA PHE A 130 7.36 -10.11 -16.66
C PHE A 130 6.61 -11.38 -16.26
N ASN A 131 5.34 -11.51 -16.63
CA ASN A 131 4.48 -12.66 -16.32
C ASN A 131 4.57 -13.09 -14.84
N PRO A 132 4.21 -12.21 -13.88
CA PRO A 132 4.34 -12.51 -12.46
C PRO A 132 3.36 -13.60 -12.01
N SER A 133 3.75 -14.32 -10.96
CA SER A 133 2.91 -15.36 -10.34
C SER A 133 2.21 -14.91 -9.06
N VAL A 134 2.59 -13.73 -8.54
CA VAL A 134 1.99 -13.06 -7.38
C VAL A 134 2.30 -11.57 -7.48
N ILE A 135 1.39 -10.74 -6.98
CA ILE A 135 1.51 -9.30 -6.92
C ILE A 135 1.54 -8.83 -5.45
N VAL A 136 2.40 -7.88 -5.14
CA VAL A 136 2.30 -7.06 -3.93
C VAL A 136 1.95 -5.64 -4.37
N LEU A 137 0.79 -5.15 -3.95
CA LEU A 137 0.28 -3.81 -4.26
C LEU A 137 0.34 -2.96 -3.00
N GLN A 138 1.21 -1.94 -2.99
CA GLN A 138 1.24 -0.91 -1.97
C GLN A 138 0.22 0.17 -2.36
N CYS A 139 -0.71 0.49 -1.46
CA CYS A 139 -1.82 1.42 -1.70
C CYS A 139 -1.66 2.72 -0.88
N GLY A 140 -0.51 3.37 -0.95
CA GLY A 140 -0.23 4.63 -0.28
C GLY A 140 -1.27 5.70 -0.64
N ALA A 141 -2.04 6.14 0.35
CA ALA A 141 -3.18 7.05 0.17
C ALA A 141 -2.78 8.53 0.20
N ASP A 142 -1.49 8.85 0.29
CA ASP A 142 -0.98 10.23 0.20
C ASP A 142 -0.88 10.75 -1.25
N SER A 143 -1.11 9.91 -2.24
CA SER A 143 -1.34 10.31 -3.64
C SER A 143 -2.74 10.91 -3.87
N LEU A 144 -3.65 10.84 -2.89
CA LEU A 144 -4.95 11.48 -2.95
C LEU A 144 -4.86 13.01 -2.93
N GLY A 145 -5.84 13.65 -3.57
CA GLY A 145 -6.07 15.07 -3.43
C GLY A 145 -6.29 15.48 -1.97
N CYS A 146 -5.86 16.68 -1.61
CA CYS A 146 -5.97 17.21 -0.25
C CYS A 146 -5.24 16.39 0.83
N ASP A 147 -4.27 15.54 0.46
CA ASP A 147 -3.31 15.01 1.43
C ASP A 147 -2.49 16.16 2.08
N ARG A 148 -1.93 15.90 3.27
CA ARG A 148 -1.14 16.89 4.01
C ARG A 148 0.28 17.05 3.46
N LEU A 149 0.88 15.97 2.95
CA LEU A 149 2.24 15.95 2.41
C LEU A 149 2.23 15.80 0.89
N GLY A 150 1.28 15.03 0.35
CA GLY A 150 1.14 14.80 -1.07
C GLY A 150 0.64 16.01 -1.85
N CYS A 151 1.02 16.08 -3.13
CA CYS A 151 0.66 17.14 -4.04
C CYS A 151 0.03 16.65 -5.35
N PHE A 152 -0.57 15.46 -5.35
CA PHE A 152 -1.45 15.00 -6.43
C PHE A 152 -2.91 15.42 -6.19
N ASN A 153 -3.78 15.19 -7.17
CA ASN A 153 -5.20 15.49 -7.15
C ASN A 153 -6.06 14.22 -7.40
N LEU A 154 -5.57 13.03 -7.03
CA LEU A 154 -6.34 11.80 -7.25
C LEU A 154 -7.61 11.77 -6.40
N SER A 155 -8.69 11.28 -6.98
CA SER A 155 -9.93 11.00 -6.24
C SER A 155 -9.90 9.60 -5.62
N PHE A 156 -10.82 9.33 -4.69
CA PHE A 156 -11.03 7.97 -4.15
C PHE A 156 -11.34 6.95 -5.25
N SER A 157 -12.13 7.36 -6.24
CA SER A 157 -12.47 6.51 -7.39
C SER A 157 -11.26 6.32 -8.31
N GLY A 158 -10.47 7.38 -8.52
CA GLY A 158 -9.24 7.34 -9.31
C GLY A 158 -8.20 6.39 -8.71
N HIS A 159 -7.96 6.50 -7.42
CA HIS A 159 -7.04 5.62 -6.70
C HIS A 159 -7.57 4.17 -6.67
N GLY A 160 -8.85 3.98 -6.34
CA GLY A 160 -9.48 2.66 -6.34
C GLY A 160 -9.52 1.97 -7.71
N GLU A 161 -9.59 2.71 -8.81
CA GLU A 161 -9.52 2.15 -10.17
C GLU A 161 -8.17 1.48 -10.47
N CYS A 162 -7.07 1.94 -9.85
CA CYS A 162 -5.78 1.25 -9.91
C CYS A 162 -5.87 -0.12 -9.22
N VAL A 163 -6.46 -0.17 -8.03
CA VAL A 163 -6.67 -1.40 -7.27
C VAL A 163 -7.59 -2.37 -8.01
N ASP A 164 -8.70 -1.88 -8.59
CA ASP A 164 -9.63 -2.73 -9.35
C ASP A 164 -8.98 -3.26 -10.63
N PHE A 165 -8.16 -2.44 -11.30
CA PHE A 165 -7.40 -2.87 -12.47
C PHE A 165 -6.45 -4.02 -12.12
N VAL A 166 -5.67 -3.90 -11.05
CA VAL A 166 -4.75 -4.97 -10.61
C VAL A 166 -5.51 -6.21 -10.17
N ARG A 167 -6.58 -6.05 -9.38
CA ARG A 167 -7.49 -7.15 -9.00
C ARG A 167 -8.04 -7.90 -10.22
N SER A 168 -8.40 -7.18 -11.28
CA SER A 168 -9.01 -7.76 -12.49
C SER A 168 -8.07 -8.70 -13.26
N LEU A 169 -6.77 -8.64 -12.98
CA LEU A 169 -5.77 -9.54 -13.57
C LEU A 169 -5.89 -10.98 -13.05
N GLY A 170 -6.57 -11.21 -11.91
CA GLY A 170 -6.77 -12.55 -11.36
C GLY A 170 -5.49 -13.24 -10.85
N ILE A 171 -4.42 -12.46 -10.59
CA ILE A 171 -3.15 -12.96 -10.05
C ILE A 171 -3.21 -12.87 -8.51
N PRO A 172 -2.74 -13.89 -7.75
CA PRO A 172 -2.71 -13.82 -6.29
C PRO A 172 -2.06 -12.53 -5.80
N MET A 173 -2.66 -11.87 -4.81
CA MET A 173 -2.26 -10.51 -4.45
C MET A 173 -2.18 -10.28 -2.93
N LEU A 174 -1.10 -9.63 -2.50
CA LEU A 174 -1.00 -8.99 -1.19
C LEU A 174 -1.22 -7.49 -1.37
N ALA A 175 -2.28 -6.94 -0.79
CA ALA A 175 -2.51 -5.51 -0.71
C ALA A 175 -2.04 -4.98 0.65
N VAL A 176 -1.25 -3.91 0.64
CA VAL A 176 -0.75 -3.25 1.85
C VAL A 176 -1.09 -1.77 1.85
N GLY A 177 -1.02 -1.13 3.03
CA GLY A 177 -1.23 0.31 3.18
C GLY A 177 -0.07 1.14 2.65
N GLY A 178 0.38 2.12 3.43
CA GLY A 178 1.43 3.04 3.02
C GLY A 178 1.30 4.42 3.66
N GLY A 179 1.79 5.44 2.94
CA GLY A 179 1.57 6.84 3.28
C GLY A 179 0.10 7.25 3.29
N GLY A 180 -0.18 8.40 3.90
CA GLY A 180 -1.54 8.93 4.04
C GLY A 180 -1.68 9.80 5.28
N TYR A 181 -1.80 11.11 5.09
CA TYR A 181 -1.61 12.08 6.17
C TYR A 181 -2.83 12.99 6.39
N THR A 182 -3.86 12.86 5.55
CA THR A 182 -5.23 13.28 5.87
C THR A 182 -6.05 12.07 6.33
N LEU A 183 -5.96 11.73 7.61
CA LEU A 183 -6.45 10.46 8.18
C LEU A 183 -7.90 10.07 7.81
N ARG A 184 -8.84 11.04 7.79
CA ARG A 184 -10.23 10.79 7.37
C ARG A 184 -10.34 10.29 5.92
N ASN A 185 -9.44 10.74 5.05
CA ASN A 185 -9.41 10.31 3.65
C ASN A 185 -8.70 8.96 3.51
N VAL A 186 -7.67 8.69 4.31
CA VAL A 186 -7.03 7.36 4.36
C VAL A 186 -8.06 6.29 4.71
N ALA A 187 -8.85 6.52 5.77
CA ALA A 187 -9.90 5.60 6.18
C ALA A 187 -10.95 5.37 5.07
N ARG A 188 -11.38 6.44 4.38
CA ARG A 188 -12.30 6.36 3.23
C ARG A 188 -11.72 5.54 2.08
N CYS A 189 -10.48 5.83 1.71
CA CYS A 189 -9.78 5.20 0.59
C CYS A 189 -9.63 3.70 0.81
N TRP A 190 -9.01 3.28 1.91
CA TRP A 190 -8.79 1.86 2.19
C TRP A 190 -10.09 1.10 2.47
N THR A 191 -11.13 1.76 2.99
CA THR A 191 -12.48 1.16 3.10
C THR A 191 -13.06 0.87 1.72
N TYR A 192 -13.00 1.85 0.81
CA TYR A 192 -13.50 1.67 -0.56
C TYR A 192 -12.69 0.62 -1.33
N GLU A 193 -11.36 0.61 -1.17
CA GLU A 193 -10.49 -0.38 -1.79
C GLU A 193 -10.68 -1.78 -1.23
N THR A 194 -10.98 -1.91 0.06
CA THR A 194 -11.38 -3.19 0.63
C THR A 194 -12.63 -3.71 -0.08
N ALA A 195 -13.64 -2.85 -0.31
CA ALA A 195 -14.84 -3.24 -1.06
C ALA A 195 -14.50 -3.66 -2.50
N ILE A 196 -13.55 -3.01 -3.16
CA ILE A 196 -13.03 -3.43 -4.47
C ILE A 196 -12.41 -4.83 -4.38
N LEU A 197 -11.47 -5.02 -3.45
CA LEU A 197 -10.70 -6.26 -3.27
C LEU A 197 -11.61 -7.46 -2.99
N VAL A 198 -12.68 -7.28 -2.19
CA VAL A 198 -13.67 -8.36 -1.93
C VAL A 198 -14.74 -8.49 -3.03
N GLY A 199 -14.66 -7.72 -4.11
CA GLY A 199 -15.62 -7.78 -5.23
C GLY A 199 -17.00 -7.19 -4.94
N LYS A 200 -17.06 -6.22 -4.03
CA LYS A 200 -18.28 -5.57 -3.52
C LYS A 200 -18.31 -4.06 -3.77
N LYS A 201 -17.52 -3.55 -4.73
CA LYS A 201 -17.44 -2.10 -5.04
C LYS A 201 -18.78 -1.47 -5.41
N ASP A 202 -19.67 -2.24 -6.04
CA ASP A 202 -21.00 -1.78 -6.48
C ASP A 202 -22.06 -1.93 -5.37
N GLU A 203 -21.72 -2.61 -4.27
CA GLU A 203 -22.61 -2.87 -3.13
C GLU A 203 -22.35 -1.94 -1.94
N ILE A 204 -21.17 -1.29 -1.86
CA ILE A 204 -20.85 -0.38 -0.77
C ILE A 204 -21.58 0.97 -0.93
N PRO A 205 -22.45 1.36 0.02
CA PRO A 205 -23.12 2.65 -0.04
C PRO A 205 -22.12 3.80 0.16
N ASP A 206 -22.46 4.97 -0.38
CA ASP A 206 -21.63 6.16 -0.19
C ASP A 206 -21.84 6.82 1.18
N GLU A 207 -22.92 6.50 1.89
CA GLU A 207 -23.17 7.00 3.25
C GLU A 207 -22.30 6.27 4.27
N ILE A 208 -21.63 7.02 5.16
CA ILE A 208 -20.87 6.42 6.26
C ILE A 208 -21.86 5.87 7.31
N PRO A 209 -21.68 4.62 7.78
CA PRO A 209 -22.58 4.03 8.76
C PRO A 209 -22.69 4.86 10.05
N ASN A 210 -23.91 5.25 10.42
CA ASN A 210 -24.18 6.11 11.59
C ASN A 210 -23.79 5.50 12.94
N ASN A 211 -23.54 4.18 12.98
CA ASN A 211 -23.14 3.45 14.17
C ASN A 211 -21.62 3.43 14.40
N THR A 212 -20.83 4.13 13.58
CA THR A 212 -19.38 4.22 13.80
C THR A 212 -19.03 5.24 14.89
N GLU A 213 -18.18 4.84 15.83
CA GLU A 213 -17.69 5.70 16.93
C GLU A 213 -16.95 6.95 16.41
N TYR A 214 -16.40 6.86 15.20
CA TYR A 214 -15.61 7.93 14.58
C TYR A 214 -16.40 8.80 13.61
N LEU A 215 -17.75 8.74 13.60
CA LEU A 215 -18.59 9.42 12.59
C LEU A 215 -18.26 10.91 12.44
N GLN A 216 -17.99 11.59 13.56
CA GLN A 216 -17.69 13.03 13.58
C GLN A 216 -16.39 13.40 12.85
N PHE A 217 -15.46 12.47 12.65
CA PHE A 217 -14.23 12.71 11.88
C PHE A 217 -14.49 12.88 10.38
N PHE A 218 -15.67 12.48 9.91
CA PHE A 218 -16.07 12.53 8.51
C PHE A 218 -17.03 13.68 8.18
N ALA A 219 -17.28 14.56 9.15
CA ALA A 219 -18.00 15.81 8.91
C ALA A 219 -17.24 16.70 7.89
N PRO A 220 -17.97 17.57 7.15
CA PRO A 220 -19.42 17.72 7.15
C PRO A 220 -20.16 16.77 6.21
N GLU A 221 -19.47 16.06 5.31
CA GLU A 221 -20.16 15.31 4.25
C GLU A 221 -20.75 13.99 4.73
N PHE A 222 -20.11 13.32 5.69
CA PHE A 222 -20.49 11.98 6.17
C PHE A 222 -20.62 10.94 5.04
N THR A 223 -19.92 11.16 3.92
CA THR A 223 -19.85 10.22 2.80
C THR A 223 -18.48 9.57 2.67
N LEU A 224 -18.46 8.41 2.02
CA LEU A 224 -17.28 7.60 1.74
C LEU A 224 -16.40 8.26 0.67
N ARG A 225 -17.00 8.78 -0.41
CA ARG A 225 -16.25 9.35 -1.54
C ARG A 225 -16.64 10.81 -1.81
N PRO A 226 -16.45 11.74 -0.85
CA PRO A 226 -16.68 13.15 -1.12
C PRO A 226 -15.73 13.67 -2.19
N THR A 227 -16.18 14.65 -2.97
CA THR A 227 -15.33 15.32 -3.96
C THR A 227 -14.18 16.05 -3.26
N LEU A 228 -12.95 15.71 -3.62
CA LEU A 228 -11.75 16.36 -3.12
C LEU A 228 -11.47 17.63 -3.92
N ALA A 229 -11.20 18.74 -3.24
CA ALA A 229 -10.84 19.99 -3.89
C ALA A 229 -9.48 19.85 -4.61
N LYS A 230 -9.41 20.29 -5.87
CA LYS A 230 -8.14 20.36 -6.62
C LYS A 230 -7.31 21.53 -6.07
N ARG A 231 -6.25 21.23 -5.33
CA ARG A 231 -5.39 22.25 -4.70
C ARG A 231 -4.20 22.65 -5.57
N GLN A 232 -3.83 21.79 -6.50
CA GLN A 232 -2.67 21.96 -7.36
C GLN A 232 -3.11 22.09 -8.82
N GLU A 233 -2.45 22.95 -9.58
CA GLU A 233 -2.57 22.94 -11.04
C GLU A 233 -1.87 21.69 -11.59
N ASN A 234 -2.47 21.01 -12.56
CA ASN A 234 -1.86 19.82 -13.14
C ASN A 234 -0.68 20.20 -14.05
N GLN A 235 0.55 19.98 -13.57
CA GLN A 235 1.77 20.29 -14.32
C GLN A 235 2.18 19.18 -15.31
N ASN A 236 1.37 18.12 -15.40
CA ASN A 236 1.59 16.99 -16.30
C ASN A 236 0.88 17.22 -17.63
N THR A 237 1.52 17.95 -18.55
CA THR A 237 0.95 18.18 -19.89
C THR A 237 0.79 16.85 -20.66
N LYS A 238 -0.11 16.81 -21.64
CA LYS A 238 -0.33 15.61 -22.46
C LYS A 238 0.92 15.18 -23.19
N GLU A 239 1.74 16.12 -23.64
CA GLU A 239 3.02 15.88 -24.29
C GLU A 239 4.00 15.21 -23.33
N TYR A 240 4.10 15.71 -22.09
CA TYR A 240 4.94 15.12 -21.05
C TYR A 240 4.50 13.69 -20.70
N ILE A 241 3.20 13.48 -20.47
CA ILE A 241 2.62 12.16 -20.18
C ILE A 241 2.89 11.18 -21.34
N THR A 242 2.73 11.63 -22.58
CA THR A 242 2.95 10.78 -23.75
C THR A 242 4.42 10.40 -23.90
N ALA A 243 5.33 11.36 -23.72
CA ALA A 243 6.77 11.12 -23.78
C ALA A 243 7.23 10.17 -22.65
N LEU A 244 6.79 10.42 -21.42
CA LEU A 244 7.09 9.58 -20.27
C LEU A 244 6.60 8.13 -20.47
N LYS A 245 5.36 7.97 -20.94
CA LYS A 245 4.81 6.65 -21.27
C LYS A 245 5.66 5.94 -22.32
N GLN A 246 6.05 6.64 -23.38
CA GLN A 246 6.82 6.04 -24.47
C GLN A 246 8.17 5.55 -23.95
N GLU A 247 8.88 6.37 -23.17
CA GLU A 247 10.17 6.01 -22.58
C GLU A 247 10.08 4.79 -21.67
N VAL A 248 9.09 4.77 -20.75
CA VAL A 248 8.87 3.63 -19.84
C VAL A 248 8.54 2.35 -20.62
N LEU A 249 7.70 2.44 -21.66
CA LEU A 249 7.39 1.29 -22.51
C LEU A 249 8.62 0.83 -23.33
N ASP A 250 9.52 1.74 -23.72
CA ASP A 250 10.75 1.40 -24.42
C ASP A 250 11.77 0.69 -23.52
N HIS A 251 11.84 1.04 -22.23
CA HIS A 251 12.58 0.29 -21.23
C HIS A 251 12.02 -1.14 -21.07
N LEU A 252 10.70 -1.29 -20.97
CA LEU A 252 10.06 -2.61 -20.85
C LEU A 252 10.30 -3.51 -22.08
N ARG A 253 10.41 -2.93 -23.28
CA ARG A 253 10.78 -3.67 -24.51
C ARG A 253 12.18 -4.28 -24.48
N GLN A 254 13.07 -3.82 -23.58
CA GLN A 254 14.40 -4.42 -23.41
C GLN A 254 14.35 -5.79 -22.72
N ILE A 255 13.24 -6.10 -22.04
CA ILE A 255 13.02 -7.39 -21.39
C ILE A 255 12.67 -8.42 -22.46
N ARG A 256 13.65 -9.23 -22.86
CA ARG A 256 13.50 -10.17 -23.98
C ARG A 256 12.62 -11.36 -23.66
N HIS A 257 12.67 -11.86 -22.41
CA HIS A 257 11.93 -13.04 -21.96
C HIS A 257 11.71 -12.94 -20.45
N ALA A 258 10.60 -13.48 -19.95
CA ALA A 258 10.39 -13.64 -18.51
C ALA A 258 11.47 -14.58 -17.95
N PRO A 259 12.21 -14.18 -16.89
CA PRO A 259 13.33 -14.94 -16.38
C PRO A 259 12.86 -16.30 -15.84
N SER A 260 13.60 -17.34 -16.23
CA SER A 260 13.39 -18.72 -15.77
C SER A 260 14.13 -18.96 -14.46
N VAL A 261 13.49 -19.61 -13.50
CA VAL A 261 14.11 -19.93 -12.21
C VAL A 261 14.59 -21.38 -12.23
N GLN A 262 15.83 -21.63 -11.78
CA GLN A 262 16.31 -23.00 -11.52
C GLN A 262 15.59 -23.60 -10.32
N MET A 263 15.29 -24.90 -10.36
CA MET A 263 14.70 -25.57 -9.20
C MET A 263 15.63 -25.47 -7.98
N GLN A 264 15.10 -24.99 -6.86
CA GLN A 264 15.79 -24.90 -5.59
C GLN A 264 14.93 -25.56 -4.52
N GLU A 265 15.59 -26.13 -3.51
CA GLU A 265 14.91 -26.65 -2.33
C GLU A 265 14.30 -25.47 -1.56
N VAL A 266 13.01 -25.55 -1.25
CA VAL A 266 12.29 -24.47 -0.58
C VAL A 266 12.75 -24.44 0.89
N PRO A 267 13.35 -23.34 1.38
CA PRO A 267 13.69 -23.20 2.79
C PRO A 267 12.44 -23.33 3.66
N PRO A 268 12.53 -23.84 4.90
CA PRO A 268 11.39 -23.95 5.79
C PRO A 268 10.72 -22.57 6.01
N ASP A 269 9.42 -22.60 6.26
CA ASP A 269 8.64 -21.40 6.59
C ASP A 269 9.23 -20.72 7.84
N LEU A 270 9.22 -19.38 7.86
CA LEU A 270 9.83 -18.62 8.95
C LEU A 270 9.09 -18.80 10.28
N LEU A 271 7.80 -19.17 10.19
CA LEU A 271 6.90 -19.43 11.29
C LEU A 271 6.03 -20.65 10.93
N ASP A 272 5.69 -21.47 11.91
CA ASP A 272 4.76 -22.59 11.72
C ASP A 272 3.35 -22.05 11.41
N PRO A 273 2.65 -22.52 10.36
CA PRO A 273 1.29 -22.07 10.03
C PRO A 273 0.31 -22.12 11.22
N ASP A 274 0.42 -23.14 12.08
CA ASP A 274 -0.43 -23.29 13.26
C ASP A 274 -0.08 -22.25 14.34
N GLU A 275 1.20 -21.89 14.47
CA GLU A 275 1.64 -20.79 15.33
C GLU A 275 1.23 -19.43 14.78
N VAL A 276 1.27 -19.20 13.46
CA VAL A 276 0.84 -17.93 12.84
C VAL A 276 -0.65 -17.71 13.07
N LEU A 277 -1.48 -18.74 12.86
CA LEU A 277 -2.92 -18.63 13.09
C LEU A 277 -3.22 -18.31 14.57
N PHE A 278 -2.46 -18.92 15.49
CA PHE A 278 -2.54 -18.65 16.92
C PHE A 278 -2.07 -17.23 17.26
N ILE A 279 -0.95 -16.76 16.69
CA ILE A 279 -0.43 -15.39 16.89
C ILE A 279 -1.41 -14.37 16.33
N VAL A 280 -1.95 -14.56 15.12
CA VAL A 280 -2.94 -13.65 14.53
C VAL A 280 -4.20 -13.61 15.40
N TYR A 281 -4.69 -14.77 15.87
CA TYR A 281 -5.83 -14.86 16.79
C TYR A 281 -5.55 -14.16 18.13
N PHE A 282 -4.36 -14.34 18.70
CA PHE A 282 -3.95 -13.77 19.98
C PHE A 282 -3.65 -12.26 19.87
N MET A 283 -3.03 -11.82 18.78
CA MET A 283 -2.80 -10.42 18.47
C MET A 283 -4.11 -9.70 18.20
N HIS A 284 -5.08 -10.29 17.50
CA HIS A 284 -6.40 -9.69 17.32
C HIS A 284 -7.14 -9.47 18.67
N ARG A 285 -6.87 -10.30 19.68
CA ARG A 285 -7.39 -10.12 21.06
C ARG A 285 -6.66 -9.06 21.88
N ASN A 286 -5.35 -8.83 21.65
CA ASN A 286 -4.52 -7.96 22.48
C ASN A 286 -4.10 -6.63 21.82
N LEU A 287 -4.16 -6.51 20.49
CA LEU A 287 -3.80 -5.30 19.74
C LEU A 287 -4.79 -4.16 19.98
N LEU A 288 -6.10 -4.43 20.14
CA LEU A 288 -7.08 -3.41 20.52
C LEU A 288 -6.68 -2.68 21.82
N GLN A 289 -6.00 -3.37 22.73
CA GLN A 289 -5.52 -2.81 24.00
C GLN A 289 -4.24 -2.00 23.84
N THR A 290 -3.30 -2.49 23.03
CA THR A 290 -1.95 -1.91 22.93
C THR A 290 -1.89 -0.75 21.94
N PHE A 291 -2.67 -0.79 20.85
CA PHE A 291 -2.76 0.30 19.87
C PHE A 291 -3.45 1.54 20.47
N PHE A 292 -4.47 1.34 21.32
CA PHE A 292 -5.10 2.44 22.06
C PHE A 292 -4.12 3.09 23.03
N GLN A 293 -3.28 2.30 23.72
CA GLN A 293 -2.24 2.85 24.60
C GLN A 293 -1.16 3.62 23.84
N LEU A 294 -0.70 3.13 22.68
CA LEU A 294 0.30 3.83 21.87
C LEU A 294 -0.24 5.15 21.28
N ILE A 295 -1.46 5.16 20.75
CA ILE A 295 -2.10 6.39 20.26
C ILE A 295 -2.32 7.37 21.41
N MET A 296 -2.75 6.91 22.59
CA MET A 296 -2.96 7.78 23.75
C MET A 296 -1.65 8.31 24.35
N ILE A 297 -0.57 7.54 24.32
CA ILE A 297 0.77 8.00 24.70
C ILE A 297 1.29 9.06 23.71
N GLN A 298 1.04 8.87 22.42
CA GLN A 298 1.42 9.82 21.36
C GLN A 298 0.60 11.14 21.46
N MET A 299 -0.66 11.06 21.91
CA MET A 299 -1.49 12.24 22.23
C MET A 299 -1.05 12.93 23.53
N ALA A 300 -0.70 12.19 24.58
CA ALA A 300 -0.26 12.76 25.86
C ALA A 300 1.06 13.55 25.72
N ALA A 301 1.99 13.06 24.87
CA ALA A 301 3.25 13.72 24.58
C ALA A 301 3.10 15.04 23.80
N HIS A 302 1.99 15.26 23.08
CA HIS A 302 1.76 16.45 22.27
C HIS A 302 0.96 17.55 22.97
N PHE A 303 0.16 17.21 24.01
CA PHE A 303 -0.79 18.16 24.61
C PHE A 303 -0.55 18.49 26.09
N SER A 304 0.47 17.95 26.76
CA SER A 304 0.77 18.22 28.19
C SER A 304 -0.45 18.11 29.12
N VAL A 305 -1.34 17.14 28.86
CA VAL A 305 -2.53 16.92 29.69
C VAL A 305 -2.24 15.82 30.72
N PRO A 306 -2.51 16.03 32.02
CA PRO A 306 -2.35 14.99 33.03
C PRO A 306 -3.40 13.88 32.82
N VAL A 307 -2.95 12.63 32.73
CA VAL A 307 -3.78 11.43 32.53
C VAL A 307 -4.60 11.16 33.81
N PRO A 308 -5.94 11.36 33.84
CA PRO A 308 -6.74 10.97 34.98
C PRO A 308 -7.16 9.49 34.82
N LYS A 309 -6.91 8.71 35.87
CA LYS A 309 -7.39 7.34 36.17
C LYS A 309 -8.19 6.67 35.05
N LEU A 310 -7.49 5.79 34.31
CA LEU A 310 -8.10 4.84 33.39
C LEU A 310 -9.15 3.98 34.11
N ILE A 311 -10.33 3.91 33.51
CA ILE A 311 -11.27 2.80 33.69
C ILE A 311 -10.47 1.53 33.37
N THR A 312 -10.43 0.58 34.31
CA THR A 312 -9.67 -0.65 34.10
C THR A 312 -10.42 -1.55 33.13
N CYS A 313 -9.69 -2.35 32.35
CA CYS A 313 -10.25 -3.26 31.36
C CYS A 313 -11.27 -4.26 31.97
N HIS A 314 -11.16 -4.53 33.27
CA HIS A 314 -12.12 -5.31 34.04
C HIS A 314 -13.54 -4.71 33.99
N ASP A 315 -13.65 -3.37 34.11
CA ASP A 315 -14.95 -2.70 34.19
C ASP A 315 -15.68 -2.68 32.83
N PHE A 316 -14.93 -2.69 31.73
CA PHE A 316 -15.50 -2.70 30.36
C PHE A 316 -15.95 -4.10 29.90
N LEU A 317 -15.27 -5.16 30.32
CA LEU A 317 -15.64 -6.55 30.02
C LEU A 317 -16.92 -6.98 30.76
N VAL A 318 -17.18 -6.42 31.94
CA VAL A 318 -18.43 -6.61 32.69
C VAL A 318 -19.59 -5.84 32.04
N LEU A 319 -19.35 -4.64 31.53
CA LEU A 319 -20.37 -3.79 30.89
C LEU A 319 -20.82 -4.27 29.50
N THR A 320 -19.97 -5.01 28.78
CA THR A 320 -20.26 -5.51 27.42
C THR A 320 -20.79 -6.95 27.39
N GLY A 321 -21.00 -7.58 28.57
CA GLY A 321 -21.57 -8.93 28.67
C GLY A 321 -20.66 -10.05 28.18
N MET A 322 -19.36 -9.80 28.02
CA MET A 322 -18.38 -10.80 27.55
C MET A 322 -17.76 -11.66 28.67
N LEU A 323 -18.09 -11.37 29.93
CA LEU A 323 -17.81 -12.23 31.09
C LEU A 323 -19.12 -12.54 31.82
N TYR A 324 -19.44 -13.83 31.98
CA TYR A 324 -20.44 -14.23 32.97
C TYR A 324 -19.82 -14.12 34.37
N PRO A 325 -20.56 -13.64 35.39
CA PRO A 325 -20.04 -13.62 36.75
C PRO A 325 -19.91 -15.06 37.26
N GLU A 326 -18.67 -15.46 37.61
CA GLU A 326 -18.41 -16.67 38.39
C GLU A 326 -19.13 -16.55 39.75
N PRO A 327 -19.86 -17.58 40.21
CA PRO A 327 -20.47 -17.58 41.53
C PRO A 327 -19.38 -17.72 42.62
N PHE A 328 -19.56 -16.94 43.69
CA PHE A 328 -18.68 -16.79 44.85
C PHE A 328 -18.17 -18.07 45.50
#